data_AF-A0A3N5I2L0-F1
#
_entry.id   AF-A0A3N5I2L0-F1
#
_cell.length_a   1.000
_cell.length_b   1.000
_cell.length_c   1.000
_cell.angle_alpha   90.00
_cell.angle_beta   90.00
_cell.angle_gamma   90.00
#
_symmetry.space_group_name_H-M   'P 1'
#
loop_
_entity.id
_entity.type
_entity.pdbx_description
1 polymer ?
#
loop_
_entity_poly.entity_id
_entity_poly.type
_entity_poly.pdbx_seq_one_letter_code
_entity_poly.pdbx_strand_id
1 'polypeptide(L)'
;MTSEERLRQDLYGAFRNRALLYHHLFDTLRKELGEARAVEVMGRAIYARGTEIGKAFARYAPDDLAGLRDAFVGFVPDDGRMFAPEVTRCDAGGLDIKLQRC
;
A
#
# COMPACT_ATOMS: atom_id res chain seq x y z
N MET A 1 11.11 9.30 25.43
CA MET A 1 10.47 8.54 24.34
C MET A 1 9.84 7.29 24.93
N THR A 2 8.53 7.11 24.76
CA THR A 2 7.80 5.94 25.22
C THR A 2 8.12 4.71 24.35
N SER A 3 7.75 3.52 24.84
CA SER A 3 7.82 2.27 24.06
C SER A 3 7.09 2.40 22.72
N GLU A 4 5.89 2.97 22.75
CA GLU A 4 5.03 3.15 21.57
C GLU A 4 5.66 4.11 20.55
N GLU A 5 6.23 5.24 21.02
CA GLU A 5 6.92 6.19 20.14
C GLU A 5 8.11 5.55 19.42
N ARG A 6 8.87 4.70 20.10
CA ARG A 6 9.97 3.95 19.48
C ARG A 6 9.46 2.96 18.43
N LEU A 7 8.44 2.17 18.75
CA LEU A 7 7.87 1.20 17.81
C LEU A 7 7.26 1.88 16.58
N ARG A 8 6.68 3.07 16.74
CA ARG A 8 6.21 3.89 15.62
C ARG A 8 7.38 4.34 14.73
N GLN A 9 8.50 4.77 15.31
CA GLN A 9 9.70 5.10 14.53
C GLN A 9 10.24 3.88 13.78
N ASP A 10 10.31 2.71 14.43
CA ASP A 10 10.76 1.46 13.82
C ASP A 10 9.84 1.04 12.65
N LEU A 11 8.52 1.17 12.83
CA LEU A 11 7.53 0.93 11.78
C LEU A 11 7.76 1.85 10.56
N TYR A 12 7.97 3.14 10.79
CA TYR A 12 8.22 4.11 9.72
C TYR A 12 9.57 3.82 9.02
N GLY A 13 10.59 3.44 9.80
CA GLY A 13 11.88 2.98 9.29
C GLY A 13 11.75 1.74 8.41
N ALA A 14 10.93 0.77 8.81
CA ALA A 14 10.69 -0.45 8.04
C ALA A 14 10.02 -0.18 6.68
N PHE A 15 9.03 0.71 6.63
CA PHE A 15 8.39 1.12 5.38
C PHE A 15 9.35 1.86 4.46
N ARG A 16 10.14 2.80 4.99
CA ARG A 16 11.21 3.49 4.24
C ARG A 16 12.23 2.49 3.69
N ASN A 17 12.70 1.55 4.51
CA ASN A 17 13.64 0.52 4.09
C ASN A 17 13.06 -0.33 2.94
N ARG A 18 11.78 -0.72 3.02
CA ARG A 18 11.10 -1.46 1.95
C ARG A 18 11.05 -0.66 0.63
N ALA A 19 10.79 0.65 0.70
CA ALA A 19 10.81 1.50 -0.49
C ALA A 19 12.21 1.57 -1.13
N LEU A 20 13.26 1.68 -0.32
CA LEU A 20 14.65 1.64 -0.81
C LEU A 20 15.00 0.29 -1.44
N LEU A 21 14.54 -0.82 -0.86
CA LEU A 21 14.71 -2.15 -1.46
C LEU A 21 14.01 -2.24 -2.82
N TYR A 22 12.79 -1.74 -2.95
CA TYR A 22 12.10 -1.68 -4.24
C TYR A 22 12.85 -0.84 -5.28
N HIS A 23 13.42 0.29 -4.87
CA HIS A 23 14.26 1.11 -5.74
C HIS A 23 15.49 0.33 -6.24
N HIS A 24 16.24 -0.32 -5.34
CA HIS A 24 17.42 -1.09 -5.73
C HIS A 24 17.06 -2.29 -6.63
N LEU A 25 15.99 -3.02 -6.31
CA LEU A 25 15.51 -4.13 -7.14
C LEU A 25 15.16 -3.64 -8.54
N PHE A 26 14.42 -2.52 -8.66
CA PHE A 26 14.09 -1.94 -9.95
C PHE A 26 15.32 -1.51 -10.72
N ASP A 27 16.24 -0.77 -10.09
CA ASP A 27 17.45 -0.26 -10.75
C ASP A 27 18.35 -1.40 -11.23
N THR A 28 18.51 -2.46 -10.43
CA THR A 28 19.22 -3.68 -10.85
C THR A 28 18.53 -4.35 -12.03
N LEU A 29 17.22 -4.60 -11.97
CA LEU A 29 16.48 -5.21 -13.08
C LEU A 29 16.55 -4.36 -14.36
N ARG A 30 16.48 -3.03 -14.23
CA ARG A 30 16.57 -2.09 -15.34
C ARG A 30 17.93 -2.15 -16.02
N LYS A 31 19.02 -2.27 -15.26
CA LYS A 31 20.39 -2.40 -15.78
C LYS A 31 20.59 -3.72 -16.54
N GLU A 32 20.00 -4.80 -16.05
CA GLU A 32 20.15 -6.14 -16.63
C GLU A 32 19.21 -6.41 -17.82
N LEU A 33 17.97 -5.93 -17.75
CA LEU A 33 16.89 -6.33 -18.67
C LEU A 33 16.34 -5.17 -19.52
N GLY A 34 16.80 -3.94 -19.26
CA GLY A 34 16.18 -2.72 -19.79
C GLY A 34 14.90 -2.33 -19.04
N GLU A 35 14.51 -1.07 -19.20
CA GLU A 35 13.43 -0.46 -18.42
C GLU A 35 12.06 -1.11 -18.63
N ALA A 36 11.65 -1.31 -19.88
CA ALA A 36 10.34 -1.88 -20.20
C ALA A 36 10.14 -3.26 -19.53
N ARG A 37 11.17 -4.12 -19.57
CA ARG A 37 11.11 -5.44 -18.95
C ARG A 37 11.17 -5.38 -17.43
N ALA A 38 11.95 -4.47 -16.87
CA ALA A 38 12.01 -4.26 -15.42
C ALA A 38 10.64 -3.82 -14.85
N VAL A 39 9.96 -2.88 -15.53
CA VAL A 39 8.60 -2.44 -15.18
C VAL A 39 7.62 -3.61 -15.21
N GLU A 40 7.64 -4.42 -16.26
CA GLU A 40 6.74 -5.58 -16.37
C GLU A 40 6.98 -6.60 -15.25
N VAL A 41 8.23 -7.00 -15.01
CA VAL A 41 8.55 -8.03 -14.01
C VAL A 41 8.17 -7.55 -12.61
N MET A 42 8.57 -6.32 -12.25
CA MET A 42 8.27 -5.75 -10.95
C MET A 42 6.76 -5.51 -10.78
N GLY A 43 6.08 -5.03 -11.83
CA GLY A 43 4.64 -4.84 -11.84
C GLY A 43 3.87 -6.14 -11.56
N ARG A 44 4.26 -7.26 -12.18
CA ARG A 44 3.66 -8.58 -11.90
C ARG A 44 3.84 -9.01 -10.45
N ALA A 45 5.03 -8.81 -9.88
CA ALA A 45 5.30 -9.15 -8.48
C ALA A 45 4.47 -8.29 -7.51
N ILE A 46 4.38 -6.98 -7.76
CA ILE A 46 3.57 -6.06 -6.95
C ILE A 46 2.08 -6.42 -7.06
N TYR A 47 1.59 -6.72 -8.27
CA TYR A 47 0.20 -7.13 -8.47
C TYR A 47 -0.13 -8.45 -7.75
N ALA A 48 0.77 -9.44 -7.82
CA ALA A 48 0.61 -10.70 -7.09
C ALA A 48 0.50 -10.45 -5.58
N ARG A 49 1.40 -9.63 -5.02
CA ARG A 49 1.35 -9.27 -3.59
C ARG A 49 0.09 -8.48 -3.23
N GLY A 50 -0.33 -7.56 -4.07
CA GLY A 50 -1.58 -6.80 -3.91
C GLY A 50 -2.80 -7.72 -3.90
N THR A 51 -2.82 -8.73 -4.76
CA THR A 51 -3.88 -9.74 -4.83
C THR A 51 -3.93 -10.58 -3.55
N GLU A 52 -2.80 -11.00 -3.01
CA GLU A 52 -2.73 -11.72 -1.74
C GLU A 52 -3.32 -10.92 -0.58
N ILE A 53 -2.98 -9.63 -0.49
CA ILE A 53 -3.54 -8.71 0.51
C ILE A 53 -5.04 -8.51 0.26
N GLY A 54 -5.43 -8.33 -1.01
CA GLY A 54 -6.80 -8.12 -1.46
C GLY A 54 -7.78 -9.21 -1.04
N LYS A 55 -7.30 -10.45 -0.86
CA LYS A 55 -8.14 -11.58 -0.38
C LYS A 55 -8.84 -11.27 0.93
N ALA A 56 -8.22 -10.51 1.85
CA ALA A 56 -8.83 -10.13 3.12
C ALA A 56 -10.05 -9.20 2.97
N PHE A 57 -10.15 -8.52 1.82
CA PHE A 57 -11.21 -7.57 1.50
C PHE A 57 -12.32 -8.16 0.60
N ALA A 58 -12.14 -9.39 0.11
CA ALA A 58 -13.09 -10.03 -0.82
C ALA A 58 -14.53 -10.13 -0.28
N ARG A 59 -14.70 -10.19 1.05
CA ARG A 59 -16.03 -10.25 1.69
C ARG A 59 -16.89 -9.00 1.49
N TYR A 60 -16.29 -7.87 1.08
CA TYR A 60 -17.02 -6.63 0.81
C TYR A 60 -17.46 -6.52 -0.65
N ALA A 61 -17.06 -7.47 -1.50
CA ALA A 61 -17.52 -7.52 -2.88
C ALA A 61 -18.95 -8.10 -2.98
N PRO A 62 -19.73 -7.72 -4.01
CA PRO A 62 -19.37 -6.75 -5.05
C PRO A 62 -19.66 -5.29 -4.71
N ASP A 63 -20.49 -5.01 -3.71
CA ASP A 63 -21.21 -3.73 -3.57
C ASP A 63 -21.11 -3.06 -2.19
N ASP A 64 -20.46 -3.69 -1.20
CA ASP A 64 -20.24 -3.06 0.12
C ASP A 64 -19.02 -2.14 0.12
N LEU A 65 -19.12 -1.03 -0.62
CA LEU A 65 -18.05 -0.02 -0.71
C LEU A 65 -17.80 0.69 0.62
N ALA A 66 -18.82 0.84 1.48
CA ALA A 66 -18.68 1.44 2.79
C ALA A 66 -17.89 0.53 3.74
N GLY A 67 -18.20 -0.76 3.78
CA GLY A 67 -17.44 -1.75 4.53
C GLY A 67 -16.01 -1.90 4.02
N LEU A 68 -15.81 -1.87 2.70
CA LEU A 68 -14.47 -1.87 2.10
C LEU A 68 -13.66 -0.65 2.52
N ARG A 69 -14.25 0.55 2.49
CA ARG A 69 -13.63 1.80 2.95
C ARG A 69 -13.15 1.67 4.40
N ASP A 70 -14.05 1.27 5.30
CA ASP A 70 -13.74 1.20 6.73
C ASP A 70 -12.67 0.15 7.02
N ALA A 71 -12.75 -1.00 6.35
CA ALA A 71 -11.74 -2.04 6.47
C ALA A 71 -10.37 -1.59 5.94
N PHE A 72 -10.33 -0.91 4.80
CA PHE A 72 -9.07 -0.44 4.21
C PHE A 72 -8.43 0.64 5.07
N VAL A 73 -9.19 1.66 5.47
CA VAL A 73 -8.70 2.76 6.32
C VAL A 73 -8.21 2.21 7.67
N GLY A 74 -8.95 1.29 8.28
CA GLY A 74 -8.54 0.63 9.53
C GLY A 74 -7.35 -0.34 9.38
N PHE A 75 -7.06 -0.80 8.18
CA PHE A 75 -5.88 -1.62 7.89
C PHE A 75 -4.59 -0.80 7.71
N VAL A 76 -4.72 0.53 7.49
CA VAL A 76 -3.55 1.41 7.33
C VAL A 76 -2.77 1.51 8.66
N PRO A 77 -1.44 1.29 8.65
CA PRO A 77 -0.64 1.33 9.88
C PRO A 77 -0.67 2.67 10.63
N ASP A 78 -0.38 2.61 11.93
CA ASP A 78 -0.35 3.76 12.85
C ASP A 78 -1.64 4.59 12.81
N ASP A 79 -2.78 3.90 12.84
CA ASP A 79 -4.13 4.49 12.79
C ASP A 79 -4.29 5.48 11.62
N GLY A 80 -3.70 5.14 10.47
CA GLY A 80 -3.71 5.98 9.28
C GLY A 80 -2.76 7.18 9.31
N ARG A 81 -2.08 7.50 10.42
CA ARG A 81 -1.21 8.70 10.54
C ARG A 81 -0.04 8.68 9.55
N MET A 82 0.48 7.49 9.24
CA MET A 82 1.59 7.31 8.32
C MET A 82 1.26 7.83 6.92
N PHE A 83 0.14 7.38 6.36
CA PHE A 83 -0.24 7.69 4.97
C PHE A 83 -1.33 8.77 4.85
N ALA A 84 -1.97 9.13 5.97
CA ALA A 84 -3.07 10.08 6.07
C ALA A 84 -4.13 9.87 4.97
N PRO A 85 -4.88 8.75 5.00
CA PRO A 85 -5.89 8.47 3.98
C PRO A 85 -7.03 9.49 4.05
N GLU A 86 -7.38 10.07 2.91
CA GLU A 86 -8.53 10.93 2.71
C GLU A 86 -9.53 10.20 1.80
N VAL A 87 -10.74 9.96 2.28
CA VAL A 87 -11.82 9.40 1.47
C VAL A 87 -12.48 10.55 0.70
N THR A 88 -12.20 10.64 -0.58
CA THR A 88 -12.72 11.72 -1.44
C THR A 88 -14.07 11.35 -2.07
N ARG A 89 -14.38 10.05 -2.13
CA ARG A 89 -15.64 9.52 -2.65
C ARG A 89 -15.97 8.16 -2.03
N CYS A 90 -17.23 7.93 -1.68
CA CYS A 90 -17.72 6.62 -1.26
C CYS A 90 -19.24 6.58 -1.51
N ASP A 91 -19.63 6.18 -2.71
CA ASP A 91 -21.03 6.08 -3.15
C ASP A 91 -21.23 4.88 -4.06
N ALA A 92 -22.46 4.63 -4.52
CA ALA A 92 -22.80 3.49 -5.36
C ALA A 92 -22.00 3.39 -6.67
N GLY A 93 -21.38 4.49 -7.13
CA GLY A 93 -20.56 4.52 -8.33
C GLY A 93 -19.06 4.41 -8.07
N GLY A 94 -18.58 4.30 -6.83
CA GLY A 94 -17.16 4.08 -6.54
C GLY A 94 -16.68 4.50 -5.16
N LEU A 95 -15.46 4.05 -4.85
CA LEU A 95 -14.69 4.39 -3.66
C LEU A 95 -13.33 4.95 -4.09
N ASP A 96 -13.05 6.20 -3.72
CA ASP A 96 -11.77 6.85 -3.98
C ASP A 96 -11.11 7.23 -2.65
N ILE A 97 -9.87 6.76 -2.46
CA ILE A 97 -9.05 7.03 -1.28
C ILE A 97 -7.71 7.61 -1.73
N LYS A 98 -7.41 8.82 -1.25
CA LYS A 98 -6.14 9.50 -1.53
C LYS A 98 -5.24 9.45 -0.30
N LEU A 99 -4.07 8.83 -0.43
CA LEU A 99 -3.03 8.87 0.61
C LEU A 99 -2.26 10.19 0.48
N GLN A 100 -2.31 11.04 1.52
CA GLN A 100 -1.71 12.38 1.48
C GLN A 100 -0.21 12.39 1.79
N ARG A 101 0.34 11.27 2.28
CA ARG A 101 1.75 11.13 2.69
C ARG A 101 2.35 9.86 2.09
N CYS A 102 3.68 9.88 1.94
CA CYS A 102 4.50 8.76 1.47
C CYS A 102 5.62 8.46 2.46
#